data_AF-A0A537F233-F1
#
_entry.id   AF-A0A537F233-F1
#
_cell.length_a   1.000
_cell.length_b   1.000
_cell.length_c   1.000
_cell.angle_alpha   90.00
_cell.angle_beta   90.00
_cell.angle_gamma   90.00
#
_symmetry.space_group_name_H-M   'P 1'
#
loop_
_entity.id
_entity.type
_entity.pdbx_description
1 polymer ?
#
loop_
_entity_poly.entity_id
_entity_poly.type
_entity_poly.pdbx_seq_one_letter_code
_entity_poly.pdbx_strand_id
1 'polypeptide(L)' 'MEASTVTTRPQPKLHSLVHFEIPASDPTTVSKFYEQLFGWKFSKWGEQDYWLIAHKDAPANETMG' A
#
# COMPACT_ATOMS: atom_id res chain seq x y z
N MET A 1 1.94 -23.43 -17.27
CA MET A 1 2.46 -23.49 -15.89
C MET A 1 3.31 -22.25 -15.71
N GLU A 2 2.67 -21.11 -15.40
CA GLU A 2 3.31 -19.80 -15.42
C GLU A 2 4.20 -19.62 -14.20
N ALA A 3 5.46 -19.26 -14.46
CA ALA A 3 6.50 -19.12 -13.46
C ALA A 3 6.22 -17.90 -12.57
N SER A 4 5.95 -18.14 -11.28
CA SER A 4 5.98 -17.12 -10.24
C SER A 4 7.38 -16.54 -10.17
N THR A 5 7.56 -15.35 -10.75
CA THR A 5 8.83 -14.64 -10.69
C THR A 5 8.93 -14.01 -9.29
N VAL A 6 9.57 -14.71 -8.35
CA VAL A 6 9.89 -14.19 -7.02
C VAL A 6 10.92 -13.08 -7.20
N THR A 7 10.46 -11.83 -7.23
CA THR A 7 11.34 -10.67 -7.20
C THR A 7 11.88 -10.54 -5.77
N THR A 8 13.12 -10.96 -5.53
CA THR A 8 13.79 -10.75 -4.23
C THR A 8 14.07 -9.26 -4.07
N ARG A 9 13.22 -8.58 -3.27
CA ARG A 9 13.43 -7.19 -2.86
C ARG A 9 14.72 -7.06 -2.05
N PRO A 10 15.52 -6.00 -2.24
CA PRO A 10 16.65 -5.74 -1.36
C PRO A 10 16.15 -5.57 0.07
N GLN A 11 16.77 -6.29 1.01
CA GLN A 11 16.40 -6.25 2.43
C GLN A 11 16.50 -4.80 2.93
N PRO A 12 15.44 -4.25 3.55
CA PRO A 12 15.51 -2.92 4.12
C PRO A 12 16.59 -2.90 5.20
N LYS A 13 17.34 -1.80 5.27
CA LYS A 13 18.35 -1.61 6.32
C LYS A 13 17.66 -1.60 7.69
N LEU A 14 18.33 -2.12 8.71
CA LEU A 14 17.83 -2.05 10.09
C LEU A 14 17.42 -0.60 10.44
N HIS A 15 16.21 -0.44 10.98
CA HIS A 15 15.55 0.85 11.28
C HIS A 15 14.98 1.65 10.09
N SER A 16 14.76 1.02 8.93
CA SER A 16 14.00 1.65 7.83
C SER A 16 12.51 1.67 8.15
N LEU A 17 11.82 2.79 7.83
CA LEU A 17 10.36 2.86 7.87
C LEU A 17 9.81 2.05 6.69
N VAL A 18 9.21 0.90 6.99
CA VAL A 18 8.68 -0.04 5.99
C VAL A 18 7.15 -0.12 5.98
N HIS A 19 6.50 0.36 7.06
CA HIS A 19 5.05 0.28 7.22
C HIS A 19 4.54 1.47 8.02
N PHE A 20 3.34 1.94 7.67
CA PHE A 20 2.60 2.92 8.46
C PHE A 20 1.10 2.66 8.31
N GLU A 21 0.34 3.08 9.31
CA GLU A 21 -1.11 2.95 9.33
C GLU A 21 -1.74 4.28 9.71
N ILE A 22 -2.89 4.57 9.09
CA ILE A 22 -3.65 5.79 9.32
C ILE A 22 -5.03 5.37 9.81
N PRO A 23 -5.32 5.48 11.12
CA PRO A 23 -6.67 5.21 11.62
C PRO A 23 -7.62 6.30 11.10
N ALA A 24 -8.75 5.88 10.54
CA ALA A 24 -9.76 6.77 10.00
C ALA A 24 -11.15 6.33 10.47
N SER A 25 -11.95 7.27 10.96
CA SER A 25 -13.36 7.03 11.30
C SER A 25 -14.24 6.92 10.03
N ASP A 26 -13.87 7.61 8.96
CA ASP A 26 -14.47 7.48 7.63
C ASP A 26 -13.38 7.25 6.57
N PRO A 27 -13.11 5.97 6.22
CA PRO A 27 -12.07 5.63 5.26
C PRO A 27 -12.33 6.17 3.86
N THR A 28 -13.60 6.41 3.49
CA THR A 28 -13.96 6.93 2.15
C THR A 28 -13.55 8.38 1.97
N THR A 29 -13.74 9.20 2.99
CA THR A 29 -13.32 10.61 2.95
C THR A 29 -11.80 10.72 3.00
N VAL A 30 -11.16 9.92 3.85
CA VAL A 30 -9.70 9.94 4.01
C VAL A 30 -8.99 9.41 2.76
N SER A 31 -9.49 8.36 2.12
CA SER A 31 -8.90 7.84 0.87
C SER A 31 -8.95 8.89 -0.24
N LYS A 32 -10.09 9.56 -0.43
CA LYS A 32 -10.24 10.63 -1.42
C LYS A 32 -9.31 11.81 -1.18
N PHE A 33 -9.11 12.18 0.08
CA PHE A 33 -8.20 13.27 0.45
C PHE A 33 -6.76 12.95 0.04
N TYR A 34 -6.26 11.77 0.40
CA TYR A 34 -4.89 11.35 0.06
C TYR A 34 -4.71 10.98 -1.42
N GLU A 35 -5.76 10.50 -2.08
CA GLU A 35 -5.83 10.37 -3.54
C GLU A 35 -5.60 11.71 -4.23
N GLN A 36 -6.29 12.77 -3.78
CA GLN A 36 -6.14 14.11 -4.37
C GLN A 36 -4.81 14.78 -4.01
N LEU A 37 -4.34 14.60 -2.77
CA LEU A 37 -3.15 15.26 -2.26
C LEU A 37 -1.86 14.65 -2.82
N PHE A 38 -1.76 13.32 -2.83
CA PHE A 38 -0.53 12.60 -3.20
C PHE A 38 -0.68 11.69 -4.42
N GLY A 39 -1.89 11.53 -4.97
CA GLY A 39 -2.13 10.58 -6.06
C GLY A 39 -2.02 9.12 -5.62
N TRP A 40 -2.18 8.83 -4.32
CA TRP A 40 -2.16 7.46 -3.80
C TRP A 40 -3.39 6.70 -4.25
N LYS A 41 -3.30 5.37 -4.33
CA LYS A 41 -4.43 4.48 -4.63
C LYS A 41 -4.75 3.65 -3.41
N PHE A 42 -6.03 3.57 -3.06
CA PHE A 42 -6.50 2.76 -1.94
C PHE A 42 -7.23 1.53 -2.46
N SER A 43 -6.92 0.36 -1.92
CA SER A 43 -7.61 -0.90 -2.24
C SER A 43 -8.06 -1.59 -0.97
N LYS A 44 -9.36 -1.88 -0.85
CA LYS A 44 -9.89 -2.62 0.30
C LYS A 44 -9.33 -4.03 0.29
N TRP A 45 -8.78 -4.47 1.42
CA TRP A 45 -8.19 -5.78 1.56
C TRP A 45 -9.18 -6.78 2.15
N GLY A 46 -9.82 -7.54 1.26
CA GLY A 46 -10.77 -8.59 1.63
C GLY A 46 -12.03 -8.05 2.33
N GLU A 47 -12.57 -8.84 3.25
CA GLU A 47 -13.76 -8.49 4.04
C GLU A 47 -13.44 -7.64 5.28
N GLN A 48 -12.16 -7.38 5.56
CA GLN A 48 -11.74 -6.54 6.67
C GLN A 48 -11.86 -5.05 6.29
N ASP A 49 -12.11 -4.20 7.28
CA ASP A 49 -12.06 -2.74 7.11
C ASP A 49 -10.61 -2.24 7.13
N TYR A 50 -9.82 -2.77 6.20
CA TYR A 50 -8.43 -2.42 5.97
C TYR A 50 -8.23 -1.97 4.53
N TRP A 51 -7.49 -0.89 4.35
CA TRP A 51 -7.17 -0.34 3.04
C TRP A 51 -5.67 -0.36 2.82
N LEU A 52 -5.24 -1.02 1.76
CA LEU A 52 -3.88 -0.99 1.29
C LEU A 52 -3.64 0.32 0.53
N ILE A 53 -2.54 0.98 0.87
CA ILE A 53 -2.12 2.24 0.26
C ILE A 53 -1.03 1.94 -0.75
N ALA A 54 -1.29 2.29 -2.01
CA ALA A 54 -0.32 2.22 -3.08
C ALA A 54 0.11 3.62 -3.52
N HIS A 55 1.41 3.90 -3.48
CA HIS A 55 1.98 5.15 -3.98
C HIS A 55 1.93 5.16 -5.52
N LYS A 56 1.74 6.34 -6.12
CA LYS A 56 1.56 6.51 -7.58
C LYS A 56 2.65 5.83 -8.41
N ASP A 57 3.88 5.85 -7.88
CA ASP A 57 5.08 5.38 -8.57
C ASP A 57 5.44 3.93 -8.23
N ALA A 58 4.63 3.26 -7.40
CA ALA A 58 4.86 1.86 -7.05
C ALA A 58 4.34 0.90 -8.13
N PRO A 59 5.15 -0.06 -8.60
CA PRO A 59 4.64 -1.22 -9.30
C PRO A 59 3.71 -2.02 -8.36
N ALA A 60 2.72 -2.69 -8.95
CA ALA A 60 1.59 -3.33 -8.24
C ALA A 60 1.99 -4.36 -7.15
N ASN A 61 3.26 -4.75 -7.07
CA ASN A 61 3.84 -5.71 -6.14
C ASN A 61 4.72 -5.08 -5.04
N GLU A 62 4.88 -3.75 -4.99
CA GLU A 62 5.75 -3.09 -3.99
C GLU A 62 5.03 -2.66 -2.71
N THR A 63 3.70 -2.57 -2.72
CA THR A 63 2.92 -1.95 -1.64
C THR A 63 2.44 -2.93 -0.57
N MET A 64 2.80 -4.20 -0.69
CA MET A 64 2.65 -5.20 0.37
C MET A 64 4.04 -5.62 0.78
N GLY A 65 4.42 -5.34 2.04
CA GLY A 65 5.77 -5.49 2.61
C GLY A 65 6.52 -6.76 2.23
#